data_AF-A0A962YB87-F1
#
_entry.id   AF-A0A962YB87-F1
#
_cell.length_a   1.000
_cell.length_b   1.000
_cell.length_c   1.000
_cell.angle_alpha   90.00
_cell.angle_beta   90.00
_cell.angle_gamma   90.00
#
_symmetry.space_group_name_H-M   'P 1'
#
loop_
_entity.id
_entity.type
_entity.pdbx_description
1 polymer ?
#
loop_
_entity_poly.entity_id
_entity_poly.type
_entity_poly.pdbx_seq_one_letter_code
_entity_poly.pdbx_strand_id
1 'polypeptide(L)'
;PTDNPGGGAPGDSTHLLRELLEQGAENAILGPLWDPVAVQFCHAAGIGARLQLRFGGKTAVASGQPLDAEVDIVNLAKNASQSFSGGQVPLGDTALIRLNGIEIVLIEKRTQTLGRDLFTHLGVDLTTKRIISVKSTNHFHAAFAPIAAEVIYTDADGPLPRDVRKVPYQKVQRPIWPLDDVAEPVRIV
;
A
#
# COMPACT_ATOMS: atom_id res chain seq x y z
N PRO A 1 -9.09 3.64 -0.34
CA PRO A 1 -7.81 3.75 -1.08
C PRO A 1 -7.88 3.07 -2.44
N THR A 2 -7.39 3.79 -3.44
CA THR A 2 -7.42 3.48 -4.87
C THR A 2 -6.39 2.45 -5.34
N ASP A 3 -5.48 2.08 -4.44
CA ASP A 3 -4.44 1.10 -4.68
C ASP A 3 -4.43 0.03 -3.57
N ASN A 4 -5.57 -0.66 -3.38
CA ASN A 4 -5.69 -1.77 -2.44
C ASN A 4 -5.59 -3.12 -3.17
N PRO A 5 -4.58 -3.97 -2.90
CA PRO A 5 -4.50 -5.32 -3.46
C PRO A 5 -5.69 -6.22 -3.16
N GLY A 6 -6.38 -6.01 -2.03
CA GLY A 6 -7.60 -6.75 -1.70
C GLY A 6 -8.77 -6.47 -2.66
N GLY A 7 -8.76 -5.31 -3.34
CA GLY A 7 -9.71 -4.96 -4.39
C GLY A 7 -9.18 -5.24 -5.81
N GLY A 8 -8.03 -5.90 -5.94
CA GLY A 8 -7.42 -6.26 -7.22
C GLY A 8 -6.32 -5.31 -7.71
N ALA A 9 -6.08 -4.19 -7.02
CA ALA A 9 -5.02 -3.25 -7.42
C ALA A 9 -3.60 -3.82 -7.24
N PRO A 10 -2.56 -3.23 -7.87
CA PRO A 10 -1.19 -3.68 -7.71
C PRO A 10 -0.61 -3.53 -6.29
N GLY A 11 -0.92 -2.44 -5.58
CA GLY A 11 -0.30 -2.12 -4.29
C GLY A 11 1.06 -1.41 -4.40
N ASP A 12 1.43 -0.94 -5.60
CA ASP A 12 2.71 -0.29 -5.89
C ASP A 12 2.60 1.23 -6.13
N SER A 13 1.44 1.85 -5.90
CA SER A 13 1.23 3.27 -6.16
C SER A 13 2.13 4.17 -5.32
N THR A 14 2.70 5.19 -5.98
CA THR A 14 3.61 6.17 -5.37
C THR A 14 2.96 7.54 -5.09
N HIS A 15 1.71 7.77 -5.51
CA HIS A 15 1.06 9.09 -5.41
C HIS A 15 1.07 9.65 -3.98
N LEU A 16 0.62 8.87 -3.00
CA LEU A 16 0.60 9.31 -1.61
C LEU A 16 2.00 9.48 -1.02
N LEU A 17 2.97 8.66 -1.44
CA LEU A 17 4.37 8.82 -1.00
C LEU A 17 4.97 10.13 -1.54
N ARG A 18 4.69 10.47 -2.80
CA ARG A 18 5.12 11.73 -3.41
C ARG A 18 4.51 12.93 -2.70
N GLU A 19 3.21 12.90 -2.44
CA GLU A 19 2.54 13.97 -1.70
C GLU A 19 3.17 14.16 -0.31
N LEU A 20 3.41 13.07 0.43
CA LEU A 20 4.08 13.16 1.74
C LEU A 20 5.48 13.79 1.64
N LEU A 21 6.26 13.44 0.60
CA LEU A 21 7.58 14.03 0.37
C LEU A 21 7.49 15.51 -0.02
N GLU A 22 6.56 15.88 -0.89
CA GLU A 22 6.34 17.26 -1.35
C GLU A 22 5.91 18.18 -0.20
N GLN A 23 5.10 17.68 0.73
CA GLN A 23 4.69 18.41 1.93
C GLN A 23 5.77 18.42 3.03
N GLY A 24 6.92 17.75 2.82
CA GLY A 24 7.96 17.64 3.84
C GLY A 24 7.50 16.89 5.09
N ALA A 25 6.64 15.87 4.92
CA ALA A 25 6.16 15.08 6.03
C ALA A 25 7.30 14.29 6.69
N GLU A 26 7.41 14.42 8.01
CA GLU A 26 8.39 13.69 8.80
C GLU A 26 7.72 12.74 9.77
N ASN A 27 8.46 11.71 10.20
CA ASN A 27 8.01 10.70 11.14
C ASN A 27 6.72 9.99 10.67
N ALA A 28 6.68 9.74 9.36
CA ALA A 28 5.61 9.01 8.69
C ALA A 28 6.09 7.60 8.31
N ILE A 29 5.14 6.68 8.16
CA ILE A 29 5.39 5.38 7.58
C ILE A 29 4.33 5.03 6.54
N LEU A 30 4.76 4.40 5.46
CA LEU A 30 3.88 3.89 4.41
C LEU A 30 4.13 2.41 4.19
N GLY A 31 3.05 1.62 4.12
CA GLY A 31 3.18 0.21 3.79
C GLY A 31 1.88 -0.57 3.67
N PRO A 32 1.90 -1.68 2.94
CA PRO A 32 3.01 -2.11 2.11
C PRO A 32 3.11 -1.32 0.81
N LEU A 33 4.27 -1.37 0.18
CA LEU A 33 4.48 -1.04 -1.23
C LEU A 33 5.02 -2.29 -1.92
N TRP A 34 4.27 -2.82 -2.88
CA TRP A 34 4.66 -4.05 -3.57
C TRP A 34 5.75 -3.77 -4.61
N ASP A 35 6.94 -4.32 -4.39
CA ASP A 35 8.07 -4.20 -5.31
C ASP A 35 9.12 -5.30 -5.05
N PRO A 36 8.92 -6.52 -5.59
CA PRO A 36 9.81 -7.65 -5.33
C PRO A 36 11.24 -7.42 -5.81
N VAL A 37 11.43 -6.62 -6.86
CA VAL A 37 12.75 -6.29 -7.40
C VAL A 37 13.49 -5.35 -6.44
N ALA A 38 12.82 -4.32 -5.93
CA ALA A 38 13.42 -3.43 -4.94
C ALA A 38 13.78 -4.17 -3.64
N VAL A 39 12.93 -5.09 -3.18
CA VAL A 39 13.23 -5.96 -2.03
C VAL A 39 14.53 -6.73 -2.24
N GLN A 40 14.74 -7.34 -3.42
CA GLN A 40 15.97 -8.07 -3.72
C GLN A 40 17.22 -7.19 -3.65
N PHE A 41 17.15 -5.96 -4.18
CA PHE A 41 18.26 -5.00 -4.06
C PHE A 41 18.54 -4.62 -2.60
N CYS A 42 17.51 -4.39 -1.80
CA CYS A 42 17.67 -4.09 -0.37
C CYS A 42 18.32 -5.26 0.39
N HIS A 43 17.92 -6.51 0.11
CA HIS A 43 18.52 -7.70 0.71
C HIS A 43 19.97 -7.92 0.27
N ALA A 44 20.29 -7.61 -0.99
CA ALA A 44 21.67 -7.70 -1.49
C ALA A 44 22.60 -6.65 -0.87
N ALA A 45 22.10 -5.44 -0.62
CA ALA A 45 22.87 -4.36 0.00
C ALA A 45 23.03 -4.53 1.53
N GLY A 46 22.01 -5.05 2.21
CA GLY A 46 22.04 -5.31 3.64
C GLY A 46 21.63 -4.12 4.52
N ILE A 47 21.38 -4.42 5.79
CA ILE A 47 20.97 -3.42 6.81
C ILE A 47 22.10 -2.41 7.02
N GLY A 48 21.75 -1.12 7.11
CA GLY A 48 22.68 -0.01 7.29
C GLY A 48 23.32 0.50 6.00
N ALA A 49 23.09 -0.18 4.87
CA ALA A 49 23.52 0.32 3.57
C ALA A 49 22.67 1.52 3.12
N ARG A 50 23.27 2.35 2.27
CA ARG A 50 22.62 3.45 1.56
C ARG A 50 22.80 3.24 0.06
N LEU A 51 21.72 3.30 -0.72
CA LEU A 51 21.79 3.03 -2.16
C LEU A 51 20.78 3.82 -2.98
N GLN A 52 21.15 4.08 -4.24
CA GLN A 52 20.23 4.61 -5.26
C GLN A 52 19.23 3.52 -5.66
N LEU A 53 17.98 3.69 -5.26
CA LEU A 53 16.92 2.71 -5.49
C LEU A 53 15.80 3.30 -6.34
N ARG A 54 15.38 2.53 -7.35
CA ARG A 54 14.14 2.77 -8.10
C ARG A 54 13.03 1.86 -7.59
N PHE A 55 11.97 2.41 -7.02
CA PHE A 55 10.91 1.62 -6.37
C PHE A 55 9.48 2.17 -6.56
N GLY A 56 8.50 1.27 -6.48
CA GLY A 56 7.07 1.55 -6.70
C GLY A 56 6.75 1.98 -8.15
N GLY A 57 5.47 2.14 -8.48
CA GLY A 57 5.00 2.73 -9.73
C GLY A 57 5.37 1.97 -11.00
N LYS A 58 5.61 0.65 -10.91
CA LYS A 58 6.14 -0.17 -12.02
C LYS A 58 5.06 -0.95 -12.77
N THR A 59 3.88 -1.14 -12.15
CA THR A 59 2.89 -2.13 -12.63
C THR A 59 1.92 -1.55 -13.64
N ALA A 60 1.44 -0.32 -13.42
CA ALA A 60 0.45 0.30 -14.29
C ALA A 60 0.65 1.81 -14.35
N VAL A 61 0.19 2.44 -15.43
CA VAL A 61 0.17 3.91 -15.58
C VAL A 61 -0.52 4.58 -14.39
N ALA A 62 -1.59 3.95 -13.88
CA ALA A 62 -2.35 4.45 -12.74
C ALA A 62 -1.59 4.39 -11.40
N SER A 63 -0.52 3.61 -11.29
CA SER A 63 0.34 3.53 -10.10
C SER A 63 1.24 4.77 -9.92
N GLY A 64 1.25 5.68 -10.90
CA GLY A 64 2.20 6.78 -10.96
C GLY A 64 3.58 6.34 -11.43
N GLN A 65 4.54 7.27 -11.41
CA GLN A 65 5.91 6.97 -11.83
C GLN A 65 6.71 6.33 -10.67
N PRO A 66 7.67 5.43 -10.97
CA PRO A 66 8.63 4.97 -9.98
C PRO A 66 9.40 6.13 -9.36
N LEU A 67 9.73 6.00 -8.08
CA LEU A 67 10.59 6.93 -7.36
C LEU A 67 12.04 6.46 -7.51
N ASP A 68 12.91 7.35 -7.98
CA ASP A 68 14.36 7.19 -7.93
C ASP A 68 14.90 8.04 -6.79
N ALA A 69 15.45 7.40 -5.77
CA ALA A 69 15.96 8.12 -4.59
C ALA A 69 17.11 7.37 -3.92
N GLU A 70 17.94 8.10 -3.20
CA GLU A 70 18.88 7.50 -2.26
C GLU A 70 18.14 7.13 -0.98
N VAL A 71 18.21 5.87 -0.57
CA VAL A 71 17.49 5.37 0.59
C VAL A 71 18.42 4.63 1.55
N ASP A 72 18.11 4.73 2.84
CA ASP A 72 18.78 3.95 3.88
C ASP A 72 18.01 2.63 4.10
N ILE A 73 18.73 1.51 4.17
CA ILE A 73 18.15 0.20 4.51
C ILE A 73 18.11 0.07 6.03
N VAL A 74 16.93 0.24 6.61
CA VAL A 74 16.74 0.27 8.06
C VAL A 74 16.65 -1.14 8.64
N ASN A 75 15.88 -2.02 8.01
CA ASN A 75 15.70 -3.39 8.47
C ASN A 75 15.26 -4.32 7.34
N LEU A 76 15.46 -5.62 7.51
CA LEU A 76 15.12 -6.67 6.55
C LEU A 76 14.51 -7.87 7.28
N ALA A 77 13.51 -8.50 6.68
CA ALA A 77 13.00 -9.78 7.16
C ALA A 77 12.77 -10.74 6.00
N LYS A 78 13.11 -12.02 6.20
CA LYS A 78 12.89 -13.08 5.22
C LYS A 78 11.61 -13.85 5.53
N ASN A 79 10.88 -14.25 4.49
CA ASN A 79 9.65 -15.05 4.62
C ASN A 79 8.66 -14.49 5.65
N ALA A 80 8.51 -13.17 5.72
CA ALA A 80 7.62 -12.53 6.67
C ALA A 80 6.15 -12.81 6.33
N SER A 81 5.29 -12.70 7.34
CA SER A 81 3.84 -12.81 7.23
C SER A 81 3.14 -11.79 8.13
N GLN A 82 1.86 -11.59 7.87
CA GLN A 82 0.98 -10.80 8.72
C GLN A 82 -0.26 -11.62 9.10
N SER A 83 -0.85 -11.30 10.23
CA SER A 83 -1.96 -12.03 10.81
C SER A 83 -3.29 -11.44 10.36
N PHE A 84 -4.23 -12.30 9.97
CA PHE A 84 -5.60 -11.88 9.66
C PHE A 84 -6.58 -13.01 9.96
N SER A 85 -7.59 -12.72 10.80
CA SER A 85 -8.66 -13.67 11.14
C SER A 85 -8.17 -15.06 11.58
N GLY A 86 -7.09 -15.10 12.39
CA GLY A 86 -6.47 -16.33 12.88
C GLY A 86 -5.55 -17.05 11.88
N GLY A 87 -5.46 -16.57 10.64
CA GLY A 87 -4.55 -17.06 9.61
C GLY A 87 -3.30 -16.21 9.44
N GLN A 88 -2.31 -16.76 8.72
CA GLN A 88 -1.09 -16.08 8.31
C GLN A 88 -1.13 -15.80 6.81
N VAL A 89 -0.91 -14.54 6.44
CA VAL A 89 -0.85 -14.07 5.05
C VAL A 89 0.60 -13.72 4.73
N PRO A 90 1.24 -14.44 3.77
CA PRO A 90 2.63 -14.19 3.42
C PRO A 90 2.87 -12.80 2.84
N LEU A 91 3.92 -12.13 3.34
CA LEU A 91 4.51 -10.92 2.76
C LEU A 91 5.70 -11.25 1.84
N GLY A 92 6.32 -12.43 2.06
CA GLY A 92 7.57 -12.81 1.40
C GLY A 92 8.77 -12.14 2.07
N ASP A 93 9.86 -11.97 1.34
CA ASP A 93 10.95 -11.13 1.80
C ASP A 93 10.49 -9.67 1.84
N THR A 94 10.92 -8.95 2.86
CA THR A 94 10.50 -7.56 3.12
C THR A 94 11.69 -6.69 3.47
N ALA A 95 11.57 -5.41 3.18
CA ALA A 95 12.57 -4.40 3.50
C ALA A 95 11.92 -3.14 4.05
N LEU A 96 12.46 -2.62 5.15
CA LEU A 96 12.17 -1.29 5.66
C LEU A 96 13.24 -0.35 5.13
N ILE A 97 12.83 0.59 4.27
CA ILE A 97 13.72 1.65 3.77
C ILE A 97 13.31 2.99 4.38
N ARG A 98 14.25 3.94 4.46
CA ARG A 98 13.99 5.31 4.89
C ARG A 98 14.43 6.31 3.84
N LEU A 99 13.58 7.32 3.63
CA LEU A 99 13.79 8.44 2.73
C LEU A 99 13.22 9.71 3.38
N ASN A 100 14.04 10.73 3.61
CA ASN A 100 13.63 12.05 4.12
C ASN A 100 12.69 11.98 5.35
N GLY A 101 13.00 11.14 6.34
CA GLY A 101 12.19 11.00 7.56
C GLY A 101 10.92 10.17 7.41
N ILE A 102 10.66 9.62 6.21
CA ILE A 102 9.57 8.68 5.92
C ILE A 102 10.13 7.27 5.83
N GLU A 103 9.47 6.33 6.49
CA GLU A 103 9.76 4.90 6.40
C GLU A 103 8.80 4.23 5.39
N ILE A 104 9.32 3.31 4.59
CA ILE A 104 8.56 2.60 3.57
C ILE A 104 8.80 1.11 3.72
N VAL A 105 7.71 0.34 3.85
CA VAL A 105 7.77 -1.13 3.88
C VAL A 105 7.58 -1.67 2.47
N LEU A 106 8.65 -2.20 1.89
CA LEU A 106 8.64 -2.93 0.62
C LEU A 106 8.36 -4.42 0.87
N ILE A 107 7.51 -5.02 0.04
CA ILE A 107 7.15 -6.44 0.13
C ILE A 107 7.28 -7.18 -1.20
N GLU A 108 7.65 -8.45 -1.14
CA GLU A 108 7.81 -9.33 -2.31
C GLU A 108 6.47 -9.90 -2.80
N LYS A 109 5.63 -10.40 -1.88
CA LYS A 109 4.34 -11.00 -2.22
C LYS A 109 3.23 -9.96 -2.16
N ARG A 110 2.52 -9.77 -3.27
CA ARG A 110 1.45 -8.78 -3.37
C ARG A 110 0.31 -9.07 -2.39
N THR A 111 0.12 -8.19 -1.42
CA THR A 111 -0.99 -8.26 -0.45
C THR A 111 -1.34 -6.89 0.12
N GLN A 112 -2.54 -6.77 0.69
CA GLN A 112 -3.03 -5.55 1.34
C GLN A 112 -2.55 -5.47 2.79
N THR A 113 -2.69 -4.29 3.42
CA THR A 113 -2.52 -4.19 4.88
C THR A 113 -3.70 -4.85 5.59
N LEU A 114 -3.41 -5.85 6.42
CA LEU A 114 -4.38 -6.56 7.25
C LEU A 114 -4.06 -6.38 8.73
N GLY A 115 -2.80 -6.52 9.11
CA GLY A 115 -2.33 -6.45 10.49
C GLY A 115 -1.22 -5.42 10.71
N ARG A 116 -1.04 -5.02 11.98
CA ARG A 116 0.08 -4.17 12.42
C ARG A 116 1.41 -4.90 12.39
N ASP A 117 1.36 -6.23 12.49
CA ASP A 117 2.54 -7.10 12.45
C ASP A 117 3.29 -7.01 11.12
N LEU A 118 2.65 -6.54 10.04
CA LEU A 118 3.32 -6.10 8.81
C LEU A 118 4.44 -5.08 9.06
N PHE A 119 4.30 -4.22 10.08
CA PHE A 119 5.28 -3.19 10.43
C PHE A 119 6.12 -3.60 11.65
N THR A 120 5.49 -4.13 12.70
CA THR A 120 6.18 -4.36 13.97
C THR A 120 7.24 -5.45 13.89
N HIS A 121 7.14 -6.42 12.96
CA HIS A 121 8.20 -7.42 12.75
C HIS A 121 9.51 -6.80 12.23
N LEU A 122 9.45 -5.61 11.63
CA LEU A 122 10.61 -4.83 11.21
C LEU A 122 11.13 -3.90 12.32
N GLY A 123 10.63 -4.05 13.55
CA GLY A 123 11.03 -3.23 14.69
C GLY A 123 10.39 -1.84 14.72
N VAL A 124 9.35 -1.60 13.91
CA VAL A 124 8.65 -0.31 13.91
C VAL A 124 7.66 -0.23 15.07
N ASP A 125 7.81 0.79 15.90
CA ASP A 125 6.77 1.21 16.84
C ASP A 125 5.81 2.20 16.15
N LEU A 126 4.63 1.71 15.78
CA LEU A 126 3.60 2.51 15.12
C LEU A 126 3.04 3.63 16.01
N THR A 127 3.10 3.51 17.34
CA THR A 127 2.56 4.54 18.26
C THR A 127 3.40 5.80 18.26
N THR A 128 4.65 5.71 17.79
CA THR A 128 5.55 6.86 17.64
C THR A 128 5.34 7.64 16.35
N LYS A 129 4.56 7.11 15.39
CA LYS A 129 4.41 7.69 14.05
C LYS A 129 3.34 8.76 14.04
N ARG A 130 3.62 9.87 13.35
CA ARG A 130 2.64 10.94 13.12
C ARG A 130 1.62 10.56 12.04
N ILE A 131 2.06 9.82 11.03
CA ILE A 131 1.24 9.40 9.90
C ILE A 131 1.53 7.93 9.61
N ILE A 132 0.48 7.12 9.50
CA ILE A 132 0.55 5.72 9.09
C ILE A 132 -0.32 5.56 7.84
N SER A 133 0.34 5.46 6.69
CA SER A 133 -0.32 5.25 5.41
C SER A 133 -0.39 3.76 5.08
N VAL A 134 -1.62 3.23 4.96
CA VAL A 134 -1.86 1.81 4.68
C VAL A 134 -2.64 1.60 3.39
N LYS A 135 -2.33 0.51 2.68
CA LYS A 135 -3.05 0.10 1.47
C LYS A 135 -4.10 -0.95 1.82
N SER A 136 -5.26 -0.49 2.28
CA SER A 136 -6.38 -1.36 2.68
C SER A 136 -7.71 -0.59 2.70
N THR A 137 -8.79 -1.21 2.23
CA THR A 137 -10.10 -0.52 2.19
C THR A 137 -10.80 -0.53 3.53
N ASN A 138 -10.93 -1.68 4.18
CA ASN A 138 -11.62 -1.81 5.48
C ASN A 138 -10.88 -2.70 6.48
N HIS A 139 -10.15 -3.72 6.01
CA HIS A 139 -9.53 -4.73 6.89
C HIS A 139 -8.52 -4.13 7.89
N PHE A 140 -7.85 -3.04 7.54
CA PHE A 140 -6.94 -2.36 8.45
C PHE A 140 -7.66 -1.74 9.67
N HIS A 141 -8.93 -1.36 9.54
CA HIS A 141 -9.57 -0.47 10.51
C HIS A 141 -9.54 -1.06 11.93
N ALA A 142 -9.86 -2.35 12.07
CA ALA A 142 -9.83 -3.04 13.37
C ALA A 142 -8.44 -3.02 14.04
N ALA A 143 -7.36 -3.08 13.24
CA ALA A 143 -6.00 -3.16 13.76
C ALA A 143 -5.38 -1.78 14.03
N PHE A 144 -5.75 -0.75 13.26
CA PHE A 144 -5.10 0.57 13.31
C PHE A 144 -5.95 1.66 13.98
N ALA A 145 -7.28 1.62 13.89
CA ALA A 145 -8.12 2.62 14.55
C ALA A 145 -7.89 2.73 16.07
N PRO A 146 -7.62 1.64 16.83
CA PRO A 146 -7.34 1.75 18.27
C PRO A 146 -6.05 2.50 18.63
N ILE A 147 -5.13 2.70 17.69
CA ILE A 147 -3.86 3.43 17.92
C ILE A 147 -3.81 4.77 17.17
N ALA A 148 -4.84 5.09 16.38
CA ALA A 148 -4.89 6.30 15.58
C ALA A 148 -5.78 7.35 16.27
N ALA A 149 -5.32 8.61 16.28
CA ALA A 149 -6.16 9.73 16.71
C ALA A 149 -7.31 10.00 15.72
N GLU A 150 -7.07 9.75 14.43
CA GLU A 150 -8.04 9.93 13.35
C GLU A 150 -7.76 8.93 12.22
N VAL A 151 -8.82 8.49 11.53
CA VAL A 151 -8.71 7.65 10.33
C VAL A 151 -9.22 8.43 9.13
N ILE A 152 -8.30 8.79 8.23
CA ILE A 152 -8.61 9.54 7.02
C ILE A 152 -8.56 8.59 5.82
N TYR A 153 -9.67 8.54 5.07
CA TYR A 153 -9.71 7.79 3.82
C TYR A 153 -9.25 8.67 2.66
N THR A 154 -8.15 8.29 2.03
CA THR A 154 -7.61 8.99 0.88
C THR A 154 -8.09 8.38 -0.43
N ASP A 155 -8.38 9.27 -1.39
CA ASP A 155 -8.54 8.99 -2.82
C ASP A 155 -7.32 9.60 -3.51
N ALA A 156 -6.40 8.76 -4.01
CA ALA A 156 -5.09 9.19 -4.49
C ALA A 156 -4.89 8.90 -5.97
N ASP A 157 -6.00 8.90 -6.73
CA ASP A 157 -6.10 8.32 -8.07
C ASP A 157 -5.58 6.87 -8.12
N GLY A 158 -5.97 6.10 -9.13
CA GLY A 158 -5.49 4.73 -9.25
C GLY A 158 -6.46 3.76 -9.89
N PRO A 159 -6.04 2.49 -10.00
CA PRO A 159 -6.78 1.48 -10.75
C PRO A 159 -8.08 1.04 -10.07
N LEU A 160 -8.31 1.41 -8.81
CA LEU A 160 -9.51 1.08 -8.06
C LEU A 160 -10.25 2.34 -7.58
N PRO A 161 -10.84 3.14 -8.48
CA PRO A 161 -11.59 4.33 -8.08
C PRO A 161 -12.78 3.96 -7.20
N ARG A 162 -13.08 4.80 -6.20
CA ARG A 162 -14.31 4.64 -5.38
C ARG A 162 -15.57 4.80 -6.21
N ASP A 163 -15.53 5.71 -7.18
CA ASP A 163 -16.59 5.89 -8.16
C ASP A 163 -16.40 4.92 -9.33
N VAL A 164 -17.17 3.84 -9.33
CA VAL A 164 -17.13 2.81 -10.37
C VAL A 164 -17.50 3.36 -11.76
N ARG A 165 -18.18 4.51 -11.86
CA ARG A 165 -18.50 5.16 -13.14
C ARG A 165 -17.26 5.66 -13.87
N LYS A 166 -16.13 5.84 -13.16
CA LYS A 166 -14.84 6.22 -13.73
C LYS A 166 -14.14 5.05 -14.44
N VAL A 167 -14.61 3.81 -14.24
CA VAL A 167 -14.05 2.63 -14.90
C VAL A 167 -14.74 2.43 -16.26
N PRO A 168 -14.00 2.35 -17.38
CA PRO A 168 -14.59 2.20 -18.72
C PRO A 168 -14.97 0.73 -18.99
N TYR A 169 -16.01 0.23 -18.31
CA TYR A 169 -16.49 -1.14 -18.50
C TYR A 169 -17.00 -1.37 -19.93
N GLN A 170 -16.43 -2.37 -20.63
CA GLN A 170 -16.84 -2.71 -22.01
C GLN A 170 -17.71 -3.97 -22.10
N LYS A 171 -17.69 -4.82 -21.07
CA LYS A 171 -18.34 -6.15 -21.08
C LYS A 171 -19.34 -6.37 -19.94
N VAL A 172 -19.71 -5.30 -19.24
CA VAL A 172 -20.74 -5.37 -18.19
C VAL A 172 -22.11 -5.52 -18.85
N GLN A 173 -22.98 -6.36 -18.28
CA GLN A 173 -24.37 -6.42 -18.71
C GLN A 173 -25.06 -5.12 -18.31
N ARG A 174 -25.71 -4.46 -19.27
CA ARG A 174 -26.45 -3.22 -19.08
C ARG A 174 -27.94 -3.46 -19.35
N PRO A 175 -28.86 -2.73 -18.70
CA PRO A 175 -28.58 -1.61 -17.79
C PRO A 175 -28.11 -2.09 -16.40
N ILE A 176 -27.19 -1.35 -15.78
CA ILE A 176 -26.72 -1.62 -14.42
C ILE A 176 -26.47 -0.34 -13.64
N TRP A 177 -27.12 -0.19 -12.48
CA TRP A 177 -26.83 0.93 -11.57
C TRP A 177 -25.45 0.72 -10.92
N PRO A 178 -24.59 1.75 -10.79
CA PRO A 178 -24.81 3.17 -11.07
C PRO A 178 -24.29 3.64 -12.45
N LEU A 179 -23.96 2.73 -13.37
CA LEU A 179 -23.49 3.08 -14.74
C LEU A 179 -24.61 3.52 -15.67
N ASP A 180 -25.83 3.10 -15.34
CA ASP A 180 -27.09 3.44 -15.97
C ASP A 180 -28.06 3.94 -14.89
N ASP A 181 -28.95 4.85 -15.27
CA ASP A 181 -30.05 5.26 -14.39
C ASP A 181 -31.18 4.22 -14.48
N VAL A 182 -31.22 3.29 -13.53
CA VAL A 182 -32.15 2.16 -13.52
C VAL A 182 -33.17 2.34 -12.39
N ALA A 183 -34.46 2.39 -12.75
CA ALA A 183 -35.54 2.67 -11.81
C ALA A 183 -35.89 1.49 -10.87
N GLU A 184 -35.58 0.24 -11.25
CA GLU A 184 -35.88 -0.95 -10.45
C GLU A 184 -34.69 -1.93 -10.38
N PRO A 185 -34.34 -2.45 -9.19
CA PRO A 185 -33.26 -3.40 -9.04
C PRO A 185 -33.57 -4.74 -9.72
N VAL A 186 -32.68 -5.19 -10.60
CA VAL A 186 -32.78 -6.50 -11.26
C VAL A 186 -32.45 -7.60 -10.25
N ARG A 187 -33.36 -8.55 -10.03
CA ARG A 187 -33.09 -9.75 -9.23
C ARG A 187 -32.07 -10.63 -9.97
N ILE A 188 -30.97 -10.94 -9.31
CA ILE A 188 -30.08 -12.02 -9.73
C ILE A 188 -30.77 -13.33 -9.32
N VAL A 189 -31.22 -14.11 -10.31
CA VAL A 189 -31.88 -15.42 -10.13
C VAL A 189 -30.90 -16.54 -10.43
#